data_AF-A0A848X2E5-F1
#
_entry.id   AF-A0A848X2E5-F1
#
_cell.length_a   1.000
_cell.length_b   1.000
_cell.length_c   1.000
_cell.angle_alpha   90.00
_cell.angle_beta   90.00
_cell.angle_gamma   90.00
#
_symmetry.space_group_name_H-M   'P 1'
#
loop_
_entity.id
_entity.type
_entity.pdbx_description
1 polymer ?
#
loop_
_entity_poly.entity_id
_entity_poly.type
_entity_poly.pdbx_seq_one_letter_code
_entity_poly.pdbx_strand_id
1 'polypeptide(L)'
;MASLSVRVVSPEKIVFEGDASALVAPAWDGSVGVLPGHAPMLALLGAGELSVDRPGGGSDSFHVAGGVLKVERDTVTLLTEYAGDEPPSEVPASAIVFAEDVED
;
A
#
# COMPACT_ATOMS: atom_id res chain seq x y z
N MET A 1 18.78 -9.81 -9.32
CA MET A 1 17.42 -10.21 -8.91
C MET A 1 16.49 -9.06 -9.27
N ALA A 2 15.27 -9.33 -9.70
CA ALA A 2 14.31 -8.27 -9.98
C ALA A 2 13.77 -7.70 -8.66
N SER A 3 13.59 -6.38 -8.58
CA SER A 3 13.08 -5.67 -7.40
C SER A 3 12.06 -4.62 -7.81
N LEU A 4 11.20 -4.27 -6.88
CA LEU A 4 10.25 -3.16 -6.96
C LEU A 4 10.88 -1.92 -6.32
N SER A 5 10.65 -0.74 -6.90
CA SER A 5 10.90 0.52 -6.21
C SER A 5 9.62 0.93 -5.48
N VAL A 6 9.63 0.86 -4.15
CA VAL A 6 8.44 1.12 -3.32
C VAL A 6 8.59 2.47 -2.62
N ARG A 7 7.52 3.26 -2.68
CA ARG A 7 7.38 4.50 -1.91
C ARG A 7 6.03 4.56 -1.20
N VAL A 8 6.05 4.77 0.11
CA VAL A 8 4.87 4.98 0.95
C VAL A 8 4.89 6.42 1.44
N VAL A 9 3.88 7.19 1.07
CA VAL A 9 3.77 8.62 1.35
C VAL A 9 2.50 8.89 2.14
N SER A 10 2.66 9.55 3.28
CA SER A 10 1.55 10.14 4.04
C SER A 10 1.56 11.66 3.87
N PRO A 11 0.49 12.39 4.31
CA PRO A 11 0.46 13.84 4.25
C PRO A 11 1.60 14.52 5.02
N GLU A 12 2.10 13.84 6.06
CA GLU A 12 3.14 14.39 6.95
C GLU A 12 4.55 14.12 6.43
N LYS A 13 4.80 12.94 5.87
CA LYS A 13 6.15 12.50 5.48
C LYS A 13 6.15 11.32 4.52
N ILE A 14 7.31 11.06 3.93
CA ILE A 14 7.62 9.77 3.32
C ILE A 14 7.89 8.79 4.46
N VAL A 15 7.07 7.75 4.54
CA VAL A 15 7.12 6.74 5.61
C VAL A 15 8.14 5.65 5.26
N PHE A 16 8.15 5.26 3.99
CA PHE A 16 9.07 4.27 3.46
C PHE A 16 9.48 4.64 2.04
N GLU A 17 10.76 4.46 1.73
CA GLU A 17 11.28 4.54 0.38
C GLU A 17 12.45 3.57 0.24
N GLY A 18 12.37 2.65 -0.72
CA GLY A 18 13.41 1.66 -0.92
C GLY A 18 13.04 0.55 -1.91
N ASP A 19 13.96 -0.38 -2.08
CA ASP A 19 13.76 -1.56 -2.92
C ASP A 19 13.06 -2.68 -2.14
N ALA A 20 12.13 -3.38 -2.81
CA ALA A 20 11.41 -4.53 -2.27
C ALA A 20 11.46 -5.73 -3.24
N SER A 21 11.46 -6.96 -2.71
CA SER A 21 11.23 -8.18 -3.50
C SER A 21 9.75 -8.50 -3.68
N ALA A 22 8.92 -8.07 -2.75
CA ALA A 22 7.46 -8.20 -2.79
C ALA A 22 6.81 -7.13 -1.91
N LEU A 23 5.56 -6.81 -2.19
CA LEU A 23 4.73 -5.91 -1.39
C LEU A 23 3.34 -6.50 -1.24
N VAL A 24 2.79 -6.52 -0.03
CA VAL A 24 1.40 -6.90 0.24
C VAL A 24 0.71 -5.72 0.90
N ALA A 25 -0.34 -5.19 0.27
CA ALA A 25 -1.08 -4.03 0.75
C ALA A 25 -2.57 -4.36 0.95
N PRO A 26 -3.24 -3.69 1.90
CA PRO A 26 -4.68 -3.81 2.10
C PRO A 26 -5.41 -3.02 1.00
N ALA A 27 -6.13 -3.72 0.13
CA ALA A 27 -7.03 -3.10 -0.82
C ALA A 27 -8.41 -2.89 -0.17
N TRP A 28 -9.24 -2.01 -0.73
CA TRP A 28 -10.59 -1.77 -0.21
C TRP A 28 -11.47 -3.03 -0.20
N ASP A 29 -11.24 -3.97 -1.12
CA ASP A 29 -11.97 -5.22 -1.31
C ASP A 29 -11.19 -6.47 -0.85
N GLY A 30 -10.08 -6.29 -0.13
CA GLY A 30 -9.28 -7.40 0.40
C GLY A 30 -7.80 -7.08 0.50
N SER A 31 -6.96 -7.85 -0.18
CA SER A 31 -5.51 -7.69 -0.13
C SER A 31 -4.89 -7.89 -1.50
N VAL A 32 -3.87 -7.09 -1.81
CA VAL A 32 -3.17 -7.13 -3.08
C VAL A 32 -1.68 -7.41 -2.87
N GLY A 33 -1.18 -8.42 -3.57
CA GLY A 33 0.24 -8.76 -3.60
C GLY A 33 0.88 -8.31 -4.90
N VAL A 34 1.94 -7.51 -4.81
CA VAL A 34 2.70 -6.98 -5.96
C VAL A 34 4.08 -7.61 -5.97
N LEU A 35 4.44 -8.20 -7.10
CA LEU A 35 5.75 -8.78 -7.38
C LEU A 35 6.41 -8.04 -8.56
N PRO A 36 7.74 -8.14 -8.75
CA PRO A 36 8.39 -7.61 -9.95
C PRO A 36 7.75 -8.17 -11.23
N GLY A 37 7.48 -7.29 -12.19
CA GLY A 37 6.79 -7.60 -13.45
C GLY A 37 5.26 -7.53 -13.38
N HIS A 38 4.69 -7.04 -12.28
CA HIS A 38 3.24 -6.87 -12.16
C HIS A 38 2.69 -5.89 -13.20
N ALA A 39 1.50 -6.17 -13.74
CA ALA A 39 0.83 -5.29 -14.68
C ALA A 39 0.54 -3.90 -14.05
N PRO A 40 0.53 -2.82 -14.83
CA PRO A 40 0.13 -1.51 -14.33
C PRO A 40 -1.27 -1.54 -13.70
N MET A 41 -1.43 -0.93 -12.54
CA MET A 41 -2.66 -1.01 -11.75
C MET A 41 -2.83 0.26 -10.89
N LEU A 42 -4.08 0.63 -10.68
CA LEU A 42 -4.49 1.63 -9.70
C LEU A 42 -5.59 1.02 -8.84
N ALA A 43 -5.43 1.08 -7.51
CA ALA A 43 -6.37 0.50 -6.56
C ALA A 43 -6.59 1.44 -5.37
N LEU A 44 -7.79 1.41 -4.79
CA LEU A 44 -8.06 2.08 -3.51
C LEU A 44 -7.49 1.24 -2.37
N LEU A 45 -6.87 1.91 -1.40
CA LEU A 45 -6.36 1.28 -0.18
C LEU A 45 -7.46 1.20 0.87
N GLY A 46 -7.56 0.04 1.52
CA GLY A 46 -8.38 -0.16 2.71
C GLY A 46 -7.62 0.22 3.98
N ALA A 47 -8.07 -0.30 5.12
CA ALA A 47 -7.34 -0.24 6.39
C ALA A 47 -6.76 -1.61 6.73
N GLY A 48 -5.47 -1.66 7.05
CA GLY A 48 -4.80 -2.91 7.42
C GLY A 48 -3.28 -2.81 7.46
N GLU A 49 -2.65 -3.97 7.51
CA GLU A 49 -1.20 -4.11 7.53
C GLU A 49 -0.64 -4.13 6.10
N LEU A 50 0.34 -3.27 5.86
CA LEU A 50 1.22 -3.23 4.69
C LEU A 50 2.51 -3.96 5.04
N SER A 51 2.89 -4.94 4.23
CA SER A 51 4.16 -5.65 4.35
C SER A 51 5.04 -5.39 3.12
N VAL A 52 6.32 -5.09 3.37
CA VAL A 52 7.33 -4.83 2.34
C VAL A 52 8.52 -5.77 2.57
N ASP A 53 8.65 -6.77 1.70
CA ASP A 53 9.73 -7.74 1.79
C ASP A 53 10.99 -7.20 1.14
N ARG A 54 12.12 -7.24 1.86
CA ARG A 54 13.40 -6.72 1.35
C ARG A 54 14.11 -7.75 0.46
N PRO A 55 14.81 -7.33 -0.62
CA PRO A 55 15.55 -8.24 -1.51
C PRO A 55 16.61 -9.13 -0.84
N GLY A 56 17.12 -8.73 0.33
CA GLY A 56 18.12 -9.48 1.12
C GLY A 56 17.54 -10.34 2.23
N GLY A 57 16.21 -10.44 2.34
CA GLY A 57 15.51 -11.07 3.44
C GLY A 57 15.08 -10.08 4.52
N GLY A 58 14.09 -10.49 5.32
CA GLY A 58 13.38 -9.63 6.27
C GLY A 58 12.22 -8.88 5.62
N SER A 59 11.33 -8.34 6.46
CA SER A 59 10.13 -7.62 6.04
C SER A 59 9.94 -6.41 6.95
N ASP A 60 9.54 -5.29 6.36
CA ASP A 60 9.01 -4.15 7.10
C ASP A 60 7.49 -4.23 7.12
N SER A 61 6.87 -3.94 8.27
CA SER A 61 5.42 -3.90 8.43
C SER A 61 5.00 -2.51 8.91
N PHE A 62 3.92 -2.02 8.34
CA PHE A 62 3.31 -0.74 8.69
C PHE A 62 1.79 -0.91 8.68
N HIS A 63 1.08 -0.17 9.52
CA HIS A 63 -0.36 -0.02 9.41
C HIS A 63 -0.66 1.16 8.49
N VAL A 64 -1.48 0.92 7.47
CA VAL A 64 -1.98 1.95 6.56
C VAL A 64 -3.51 1.98 6.60
N ALA A 65 -4.08 3.16 6.36
CA ALA A 65 -5.51 3.29 6.22
C ALA A 65 -5.89 4.38 5.21
N GLY A 66 -6.63 3.95 4.19
CA GLY A 66 -7.17 4.82 3.15
C GLY A 66 -6.14 5.25 2.11
N GLY A 67 -6.62 5.87 1.04
CA GLY A 67 -5.80 6.39 -0.04
C GLY A 67 -5.74 5.48 -1.27
N VAL A 68 -4.61 5.49 -1.99
CA VAL A 68 -4.45 4.80 -3.27
C VAL A 68 -3.10 4.12 -3.43
N LEU A 69 -3.11 3.00 -4.15
CA LEU A 69 -1.93 2.26 -4.58
C LEU A 69 -1.82 2.35 -6.10
N LYS A 70 -0.65 2.78 -6.59
CA LYS A 70 -0.31 2.83 -8.02
C LYS A 70 0.87 1.91 -8.29
N VAL A 71 0.73 1.04 -9.29
CA VAL A 71 1.81 0.20 -9.84
C VAL A 71 2.07 0.63 -11.28
N GLU A 72 3.32 0.98 -11.60
CA GLU A 72 3.75 1.32 -12.96
C GLU A 72 5.24 0.98 -13.15
N ARG A 73 5.57 0.13 -14.13
CA ARG A 73 6.96 -0.23 -14.49
C ARG A 73 7.83 -0.59 -13.27
N ASP A 74 7.37 -1.54 -12.46
CA ASP A 74 8.02 -1.98 -11.20
C ASP A 74 8.18 -0.90 -10.12
N THR A 75 7.56 0.26 -10.31
CA THR A 75 7.44 1.29 -9.29
C THR A 75 6.08 1.18 -8.63
N VAL A 76 6.07 1.03 -7.30
CA VAL A 76 4.86 1.01 -6.49
C VAL A 76 4.84 2.27 -5.62
N THR A 77 3.79 3.08 -5.78
CA THR A 77 3.57 4.26 -4.97
C THR A 77 2.28 4.11 -4.19
N LEU A 78 2.38 4.17 -2.86
CA LEU A 78 1.24 4.21 -1.96
C LEU A 78 1.11 5.64 -1.45
N LEU A 79 -0.04 6.25 -1.72
CA LEU A 79 -0.45 7.53 -1.16
C LEU A 79 -1.53 7.22 -0.14
N THR A 80 -1.20 7.29 1.14
CA THR A 80 -2.11 6.89 2.24
C THR A 80 -2.36 8.08 3.16
N GLU A 81 -3.53 8.13 3.77
CA GLU A 81 -3.85 9.18 4.75
C GLU A 81 -3.20 8.89 6.11
N TYR A 82 -3.14 7.61 6.48
CA TYR A 82 -2.48 7.14 7.69
C TYR A 82 -1.37 6.14 7.38
N ALA A 83 -0.25 6.26 8.09
CA ALA A 83 0.83 5.29 8.07
C ALA A 83 1.60 5.34 9.39
N GLY A 84 1.66 4.21 10.11
CA GLY A 84 2.32 4.13 11.41
C GLY A 84 2.65 2.69 11.82
N ASP A 85 3.40 2.53 12.91
CA ASP A 85 3.76 1.21 13.43
C ASP A 85 2.56 0.54 14.12
N GLU A 86 1.65 1.34 14.69
CA GLU A 86 0.43 0.92 15.34
C GLU A 86 -0.80 1.14 14.44
N PRO A 87 -1.88 0.38 14.60
CA PRO A 87 -3.13 0.65 13.89
C PRO A 87 -3.69 2.03 14.29
N PRO A 88 -4.40 2.73 13.37
CA PRO A 88 -4.96 4.03 13.68
C PRO A 88 -6.03 3.93 14.77
N SER A 89 -6.11 4.93 15.66
CA SER A 89 -7.13 4.98 16.71
C SER A 89 -8.55 5.16 16.14
N GLU A 90 -8.65 5.73 14.95
CA GLU A 90 -9.88 5.90 14.17
C GLU A 90 -9.60 5.62 12.70
N VAL A 91 -10.41 4.78 12.07
CA VAL A 91 -10.26 4.44 10.66
C VAL A 91 -10.81 5.61 9.83
N PRO A 92 -10.01 6.22 8.92
CA PRO A 92 -10.48 7.30 8.07
C PRO A 92 -11.59 6.81 7.15
N ALA A 93 -12.59 7.67 6.89
CA ALA A 93 -13.76 7.32 6.08
C ALA A 93 -13.39 6.84 4.66
N SER A 94 -12.31 7.35 4.07
CA SER A 94 -11.80 6.94 2.77
C SER A 94 -11.28 5.50 2.70
N ALA A 95 -10.93 4.91 3.85
CA ALA A 95 -10.56 3.50 3.94
C ALA A 95 -11.77 2.56 3.92
N ILE A 96 -12.99 3.13 3.95
CA ILE A 96 -14.25 2.42 3.90
C ILE A 96 -14.93 2.80 2.59
N VAL A 97 -14.91 1.89 1.63
CA VAL A 97 -15.71 2.05 0.40
C VAL A 97 -17.03 1.37 0.64
N PHE A 98 -18.12 2.14 0.70
CA PHE A 98 -19.45 1.54 0.76
C PHE A 98 -19.86 1.10 -0.65
N ALA A 99 -20.59 -0.02 -0.75
CA ALA A 99 -21.07 -0.51 -2.04
C ALA A 99 -21.98 0.51 -2.75
N GLU A 100 -22.57 1.44 -2.01
CA GLU A 100 -23.37 2.56 -2.53
C GLU A 100 -22.54 3.71 -3.13
N ASP A 101 -21.23 3.79 -2.84
CA ASP A 101 -20.33 4.82 -3.39
C ASP A 101 -19.75 4.43 -4.76
N VAL A 102 -19.87 3.15 -5.15
CA VAL A 102 -19.43 2.67 -6.47
C VAL A 102 -20.61 2.83 -7.42
N GLU A 103 -20.61 3.88 -8.24
CA GLU A 103 -21.59 4.05 -9.31
C GLU A 103 -21.56 2.82 -10.25
N ASP A 104 -22.75 2.27 -10.58
CA ASP A 104 -22.96 1.08 -11.44
C ASP A 104 -22.24 1.15 -12.81
#